data_AF-A0A956KM74-F1
#
_entry.id   AF-A0A956KM74-F1
#
_cell.length_a   1.000
_cell.length_b   1.000
_cell.length_c   1.000
_cell.angle_alpha   90.00
_cell.angle_beta   90.00
_cell.angle_gamma   90.00
#
_symmetry.space_group_name_H-M   'P 1'
#
loop_
_entity.id
_entity.type
_entity.pdbx_description
1 polymer ?
#
loop_
_entity_poly.entity_id
_entity_poly.type
_entity_poly.pdbx_seq_one_letter_code
_entity_poly.pdbx_strand_id
1 'polypeptide(L)'
;MYSGDTCEDHDLRVSHIGIDRKHTTATDSNTWFPLKQMKRLASEGVIGELAPRFYGAPTNRSQKTTIEQDCVEILARVREDGADAAVLVAN
;
A
#
# COMPACT_ATOMS: atom_id res chain seq x y z
N MET A 1 -0.25 -6.23 -11.54
CA MET A 1 -0.56 -5.52 -10.28
C MET A 1 -0.35 -6.48 -9.10
N TYR A 2 0.19 -6.02 -7.98
CA TYR A 2 0.36 -6.83 -6.76
C TYR A 2 -0.77 -6.52 -5.77
N SER A 3 -1.29 -7.55 -5.10
CA SER A 3 -2.22 -7.41 -3.98
C SER A 3 -1.88 -8.42 -2.89
N GLY A 4 -2.03 -8.03 -1.63
CA GLY A 4 -1.81 -8.92 -0.49
C GLY A 4 -2.94 -8.80 0.54
N ASP A 5 -3.12 -9.87 1.32
CA ASP A 5 -4.12 -9.95 2.38
C ASP A 5 -3.75 -9.03 3.54
N THR A 6 -4.67 -8.18 3.99
CA THR A 6 -4.41 -7.28 5.13
C THR A 6 -4.38 -8.00 6.47
N CYS A 7 -4.87 -9.23 6.58
CA CYS A 7 -4.80 -10.05 7.80
C CYS A 7 -3.37 -10.54 8.06
N GLU A 8 -2.60 -10.78 7.02
CA GLU A 8 -1.23 -11.29 7.13
C GLU A 8 -0.20 -10.16 7.27
N ASP A 9 1.00 -10.52 7.72
CA ASP A 9 2.15 -9.63 7.69
C ASP A 9 2.97 -9.92 6.43
N HIS A 10 3.30 -8.88 5.69
CA HIS A 10 4.01 -8.98 4.41
C HIS A 10 5.42 -8.41 4.53
N ASP A 11 6.40 -9.13 4.00
CA ASP A 11 7.79 -8.67 3.91
C ASP A 11 7.99 -7.75 2.70
N LEU A 12 7.32 -6.60 2.71
CA LEU A 12 7.51 -5.56 1.71
C LEU A 12 8.77 -4.75 2.02
N ARG A 13 9.65 -4.66 1.02
CA ARG A 13 10.95 -3.99 1.15
C ARG A 13 11.15 -2.95 0.07
N VAL A 14 12.02 -2.00 0.36
CA VAL A 14 12.44 -0.97 -0.60
C VAL A 14 13.51 -1.55 -1.54
N SER A 15 13.16 -1.72 -2.81
CA SER A 15 14.08 -2.16 -3.87
C SER A 15 14.79 -1.02 -4.57
N HIS A 16 14.36 0.23 -4.36
CA HIS A 16 14.90 1.40 -5.03
C HIS A 16 16.35 1.68 -4.62
N ILE A 17 17.26 1.71 -5.59
CA ILE A 17 18.71 1.89 -5.36
C ILE A 17 19.07 3.27 -4.78
N GLY A 18 18.25 4.29 -5.04
CA GLY A 18 18.49 5.66 -4.59
C GLY A 18 17.96 5.97 -3.19
N ILE A 19 17.52 4.96 -2.43
CA ILE A 19 17.09 5.17 -1.05
C ILE A 19 18.26 5.67 -0.20
N ASP A 20 18.02 6.72 0.58
CA ASP A 20 19.04 7.33 1.43
C ASP A 20 19.36 6.47 2.66
N ARG A 21 20.26 5.50 2.48
CA ARG A 21 20.71 4.62 3.57
C ARG A 21 21.62 5.30 4.60
N LYS A 22 21.96 6.58 4.42
CA LYS A 22 22.69 7.32 5.46
C LYS A 22 21.75 7.76 6.58
N HIS A 23 20.49 8.09 6.24
CA HIS A 23 19.50 8.60 7.19
C HIS A 23 18.34 7.63 7.45
N THR A 24 18.29 6.48 6.79
CA THR A 24 17.36 5.39 7.14
C THR A 24 18.08 4.07 7.34
N THR A 25 17.66 3.32 8.36
CA THR A 25 18.11 1.94 8.60
C THR A 25 17.37 0.95 7.72
N ALA A 26 16.21 1.32 7.15
CA ALA A 26 15.30 0.43 6.44
C ALA A 26 14.91 -0.83 7.24
N THR A 27 14.85 -0.72 8.58
CA THR A 27 14.48 -1.84 9.47
C THR A 27 13.03 -1.78 9.96
N ASP A 28 12.37 -0.62 9.86
CA ASP A 28 10.97 -0.45 10.27
C ASP A 28 10.07 -0.28 9.04
N SER A 29 9.30 -1.31 8.71
CA SER A 29 8.40 -1.29 7.57
C SER A 29 7.32 -0.22 7.66
N ASN A 30 6.99 0.27 8.85
CA ASN A 30 5.96 1.30 9.01
C ASN A 30 6.33 2.63 8.35
N THR A 31 7.60 2.84 7.98
CA THR A 31 8.03 4.06 7.30
C THR A 31 7.77 4.06 5.78
N TRP A 32 7.38 2.91 5.19
CA TRP A 32 6.99 2.81 3.77
C TRP A 32 5.70 2.01 3.54
N PHE A 33 5.34 1.12 4.46
CA PHE A 33 4.12 0.32 4.42
C PHE A 33 3.50 0.20 5.82
N PRO A 34 2.62 1.15 6.22
CA PRO A 34 2.14 1.31 7.59
C PRO A 34 1.02 0.31 7.97
N LEU A 35 1.03 -0.92 7.46
CA LEU A 35 -0.04 -1.90 7.71
C LEU A 35 -0.24 -2.17 9.21
N LYS A 36 0.85 -2.30 9.98
CA LYS A 36 0.75 -2.51 11.44
C LYS A 36 0.09 -1.34 12.15
N GLN A 37 0.42 -0.11 11.74
CA GLN A 37 -0.20 1.09 12.28
C GLN A 37 -1.69 1.16 11.91
N MET A 38 -2.07 0.78 10.69
CA MET A 38 -3.48 0.73 10.29
C MET A 38 -4.26 -0.34 11.07
N LYS A 39 -3.69 -1.53 11.27
CA LYS A 39 -4.26 -2.60 12.13
C LYS A 39 -4.50 -2.07 13.55
N ARG A 40 -3.55 -1.32 14.12
CA ARG A 40 -3.69 -0.70 15.44
C ARG A 40 -4.84 0.30 15.48
N LEU A 41 -4.93 1.20 14.50
CA LEU A 41 -6.01 2.20 14.42
C LEU A 41 -7.40 1.55 14.31
N ALA A 42 -7.51 0.44 13.58
CA ALA A 42 -8.75 -0.35 13.53
C ALA A 42 -9.08 -0.97 14.91
N SER A 43 -8.08 -1.55 15.59
CA SER A 43 -8.28 -2.13 16.92
C SER A 43 -8.64 -1.10 18.00
N GLU A 44 -8.22 0.16 17.81
CA GLU A 44 -8.54 1.30 18.68
C GLU A 44 -9.88 1.97 18.31
N GLY A 45 -10.54 1.51 17.22
CA GLY A 45 -11.79 2.07 16.74
C GLY A 45 -11.66 3.46 16.11
N VAL A 46 -10.45 3.91 15.78
CA VAL A 46 -10.21 5.18 15.08
C VAL A 46 -10.69 5.10 13.63
N ILE A 47 -10.52 3.92 13.02
CA ILE A 47 -11.14 3.54 11.75
C ILE A 47 -12.00 2.29 11.99
N GLY A 48 -13.00 2.06 11.13
CA GLY A 48 -13.91 0.91 11.27
C GLY A 48 -13.18 -0.42 11.09
N GLU A 49 -12.63 -0.64 9.90
CA GLU A 49 -11.85 -1.84 9.59
C GLU A 49 -10.86 -1.58 8.43
N LEU A 50 -10.00 -2.57 8.18
CA LEU A 50 -9.18 -2.61 6.97
C LEU A 50 -9.93 -3.40 5.89
N ALA A 51 -9.88 -2.91 4.64
CA ALA A 51 -10.31 -3.71 3.49
C ALA A 51 -9.52 -5.04 3.42
N PRO A 52 -10.07 -6.11 2.82
CA PRO A 52 -9.43 -7.43 2.80
C PRO A 52 -8.05 -7.45 2.12
N ARG A 53 -7.79 -6.50 1.22
CA ARG A 53 -6.56 -6.44 0.42
C ARG A 53 -5.95 -5.05 0.41
N PHE A 54 -4.63 -5.01 0.30
CA PHE A 54 -3.90 -3.81 -0.12
C PHE A 54 -3.36 -4.00 -1.54
N TYR A 55 -3.02 -2.89 -2.21
CA TYR A 55 -2.68 -2.88 -3.62
C TYR A 55 -1.36 -2.16 -3.89
N GLY A 56 -0.50 -2.78 -4.70
CA GLY A 56 0.75 -2.19 -5.20
C GLY A 56 0.60 -1.72 -6.65
N ALA A 57 0.73 -0.41 -6.87
CA ALA A 57 0.78 0.18 -8.19
C ALA A 57 2.14 -0.05 -8.86
N PRO A 58 2.20 -0.60 -10.09
CA PRO A 58 3.45 -0.77 -10.82
C PRO A 58 4.15 0.57 -11.09
N THR A 59 5.46 0.65 -10.87
CA THR A 59 6.29 1.82 -11.24
C THR A 59 6.77 1.73 -12.69
N ASN A 60 5.81 1.57 -13.59
CA ASN A 60 6.04 1.66 -15.03
C ASN A 60 6.18 3.15 -15.35
N ARG A 61 7.33 3.60 -15.87
CA ARG A 61 7.64 5.03 -16.17
C ARG A 61 6.79 5.61 -17.33
N SER A 62 5.49 5.37 -17.30
CA SER A 62 4.48 5.74 -18.29
C SER A 62 3.23 6.20 -17.54
N GLN A 63 3.06 7.52 -17.44
CA GLN A 63 1.88 8.13 -16.82
C GLN A 63 0.59 7.65 -17.49
N LYS A 64 0.62 7.50 -18.83
CA LYS A 64 -0.52 6.99 -19.59
C LYS A 64 -0.91 5.59 -19.14
N THR A 65 0.04 4.67 -19.02
CA THR A 65 -0.22 3.31 -18.53
C THR A 65 -0.76 3.32 -17.11
N THR A 66 -0.15 4.13 -16.23
CA THR A 66 -0.63 4.27 -14.85
C THR A 66 -2.09 4.71 -14.80
N ILE A 67 -2.47 5.74 -15.57
CA ILE A 67 -3.83 6.29 -15.53
C ILE A 67 -4.83 5.37 -16.23
N GLU A 68 -4.52 4.89 -17.44
CA GLU A 68 -5.48 4.19 -18.31
C GLU A 68 -5.61 2.69 -17.99
N GLN A 69 -4.65 2.09 -17.27
CA GLN A 69 -4.64 0.66 -16.98
C GLN A 69 -4.54 0.39 -15.47
N ASP A 70 -3.42 0.78 -14.84
CA ASP A 70 -3.13 0.38 -13.46
C ASP A 70 -4.15 0.98 -12.47
N CYS A 71 -4.44 2.27 -12.57
CA CYS A 71 -5.43 2.96 -11.73
C CYS A 71 -6.85 2.45 -11.98
N VAL A 72 -7.20 2.11 -13.22
CA VAL A 72 -8.53 1.57 -13.57
C VAL A 72 -8.72 0.21 -12.88
N GLU A 73 -7.71 -0.67 -12.96
CA GLU A 73 -7.75 -1.99 -12.31
C GLU A 73 -7.79 -1.87 -10.78
N ILE A 74 -6.95 -1.01 -10.19
CA ILE A 74 -6.91 -0.79 -8.74
C ILE A 74 -8.25 -0.24 -8.24
N LEU A 75 -8.81 0.78 -8.91
CA LEU A 75 -10.08 1.36 -8.52
C LEU A 75 -11.23 0.34 -8.57
N ALA A 76 -11.25 -0.52 -9.58
CA ALA A 76 -12.25 -1.58 -9.67
C ALA A 76 -12.17 -2.54 -8.47
N ARG A 77 -10.96 -2.94 -8.06
CA ARG A 77 -10.77 -3.84 -6.91
C ARG A 77 -11.01 -3.18 -5.55
N VAL A 78 -10.62 -1.93 -5.39
CA VAL A 78 -10.94 -1.14 -4.19
C VAL A 78 -12.46 -1.04 -4.00
N ARG A 79 -13.22 -0.88 -5.09
CA ARG A 79 -14.68 -0.90 -5.06
C ARG A 79 -15.26 -2.29 -4.77
N GLU A 80 -14.69 -3.34 -5.35
CA GLU A 80 -15.06 -4.74 -5.08
C GLU A 80 -14.89 -5.07 -3.59
N ASP A 81 -13.82 -4.58 -2.97
CA ASP A 81 -13.53 -4.75 -1.54
C ASP A 81 -14.41 -3.89 -0.62
N GLY A 82 -15.25 -3.01 -1.17
CA GLY A 82 -16.13 -2.16 -0.38
C GLY A 82 -15.43 -1.07 0.43
N ALA A 83 -14.21 -0.66 0.04
CA ALA A 83 -13.46 0.34 0.78
C ALA A 83 -14.08 1.75 0.64
N ASP A 84 -14.32 2.43 1.78
CA ASP A 84 -14.83 3.81 1.82
C ASP A 84 -13.77 4.85 1.42
N ALA A 85 -12.50 4.56 1.69
CA ALA A 85 -11.38 5.44 1.44
C ALA A 85 -10.11 4.65 1.11
N ALA A 86 -9.17 5.30 0.40
CA ALA A 86 -7.85 4.76 0.11
C ALA A 86 -6.76 5.69 0.65
N VAL A 87 -5.76 5.11 1.32
CA VAL A 87 -4.54 5.82 1.74
C VAL A 87 -3.44 5.50 0.74
N LEU A 88 -2.97 6.51 0.02
CA LEU A 88 -1.85 6.37 -0.91
C LEU A 88 -0.55 6.60 -0.16
N VAL A 89 0.32 5.60 -0.16
CA VAL A 89 1.67 5.69 0.40
C VAL A 89 2.69 5.89 -0.72
N ALA A 90 3.68 6.74 -0.46
CA ALA A 90 4.78 6.91 -1.40
C ALA A 90 5.60 5.63 -1.50
N ASN A 91 6.04 5.31 -2.71
CA ASN A 91 7.00 4.24 -3.01
C ASN A 91 8.40 4.84 -3.16
#